data_AF-A0A838HX21-F1
#
_entry.id   AF-A0A838HX21-F1
#
_cell.length_a   1.000
_cell.length_b   1.000
_cell.length_c   1.000
_cell.angle_alpha   90.00
_cell.angle_beta   90.00
_cell.angle_gamma   90.00
#
_symmetry.space_group_name_H-M   'P 1'
#
loop_
_entity.id
_entity.type
_entity.pdbx_description
1 polymer ?
#
loop_
_entity_poly.entity_id
_entity_poly.type
_entity_poly.pdbx_seq_one_letter_code
_entity_poly.pdbx_strand_id
1 'polypeptide(L)'
;MTRLLDRVAADLELRAVSQPGLLRLEGDNVERFPEAATAALSPTEAAEVRATWAAPDLSGNALVAAALGAPLLTRLEGRRTHAELHGLLDDESAFYSRYQPIVDLVSGAVIGHEALLRADLDGREITPDRLFGMAEATGRVHILDRIGRETAIRNAGGWLGSDLLFVNFVPTSIYRPELCLQSTERAADEAGISRSQLVFEVVESHRVDERGHLLAILDHYRSRGCRVALDDVGAGYSSLNLLASIKPDVVKIDRELVQGLPGDASTAVVRPSPRWHTTLAGP
;
A
#
# COMPACT_ATOMS: atom_id res chain seq x y z
N MET A 1 14.86 -19.88 -16.33
CA MET A 1 14.40 -20.63 -15.15
C MET A 1 15.47 -21.16 -14.17
N THR A 2 16.15 -22.31 -14.34
CA THR A 2 16.96 -22.94 -13.24
C THR A 2 18.02 -22.02 -12.62
N ARG A 3 18.82 -21.31 -13.43
CA ARG A 3 19.81 -20.32 -12.94
C ARG A 3 19.19 -19.13 -12.19
N LEU A 4 17.92 -18.80 -12.45
CA LEU A 4 17.20 -17.76 -11.70
C LEU A 4 16.80 -18.29 -10.32
N LEU A 5 16.23 -19.50 -10.27
CA LEU A 5 15.84 -20.14 -9.02
C LEU A 5 17.05 -20.42 -8.10
N ASP A 6 18.20 -20.79 -8.67
CA ASP A 6 19.45 -20.95 -7.91
C ASP A 6 19.93 -19.62 -7.32
N ARG A 7 19.77 -18.50 -8.05
CA ARG A 7 20.09 -17.16 -7.53
C ARG A 7 19.16 -16.75 -6.39
N VAL A 8 17.85 -16.95 -6.58
CA VAL A 8 16.85 -16.68 -5.53
C VAL A 8 17.14 -17.51 -4.28
N ALA A 9 17.51 -18.78 -4.43
CA ALA A 9 17.89 -19.63 -3.32
C ALA A 9 19.14 -19.09 -2.60
N ALA A 10 20.16 -18.67 -3.36
CA ALA A 10 21.38 -18.08 -2.79
C ALA A 10 21.10 -16.75 -2.05
N ASP A 11 20.25 -15.89 -2.61
CA ASP A 11 19.86 -14.62 -1.97
C ASP A 11 19.12 -14.82 -0.65
N LEU A 12 18.46 -15.98 -0.49
CA LEU A 12 17.79 -16.40 0.74
C LEU A 12 18.68 -17.26 1.65
N GLU A 13 19.96 -17.42 1.33
CA GLU A 13 20.92 -18.26 2.06
C GLU A 13 20.50 -19.74 2.14
N LEU A 14 19.79 -20.24 1.12
CA LEU A 14 19.34 -21.62 1.04
C LEU A 14 20.37 -22.51 0.36
N ARG A 15 20.54 -23.71 0.91
CA ARG A 15 21.29 -24.77 0.25
C ARG A 15 20.44 -25.37 -0.87
N ALA A 16 20.89 -25.18 -2.11
CA ALA A 16 20.28 -25.78 -3.29
C ALA A 16 20.97 -27.10 -3.68
N VAL A 17 20.19 -28.17 -3.85
CA VAL A 17 20.64 -29.46 -4.37
C VAL A 17 19.88 -29.75 -5.67
N SER A 18 20.61 -29.67 -6.80
CA SER A 18 20.04 -29.88 -8.12
C SER A 18 20.07 -31.36 -8.53
N GLN A 19 18.95 -31.85 -9.05
CA GLN A 19 18.80 -33.15 -9.71
C GLN A 19 18.10 -32.94 -11.07
N PRO A 20 18.19 -33.88 -12.03
CA PRO A 20 17.51 -33.73 -13.31
C PRO A 20 16.01 -33.47 -13.14
N GLY A 21 15.56 -32.26 -13.48
CA GLY A 21 14.16 -31.84 -13.37
C GLY A 21 13.68 -31.49 -11.96
N LEU A 22 14.56 -31.45 -10.95
CA LEU A 22 14.19 -31.15 -9.55
C LEU A 22 15.23 -30.24 -8.90
N LEU A 23 14.75 -29.23 -8.16
CA LEU A 23 15.58 -28.40 -7.30
C LEU A 23 15.09 -28.55 -5.86
N ARG A 24 15.95 -29.09 -4.99
CA ARG A 24 15.67 -29.22 -3.56
C ARG A 24 16.35 -28.09 -2.81
N LEU A 25 15.62 -27.44 -1.91
CA LEU A 25 16.07 -26.28 -1.16
C LEU A 25 15.98 -26.56 0.34
N GLU A 26 17.02 -26.21 1.08
CA GLU A 26 17.13 -26.44 2.52
C GLU A 26 17.67 -25.19 3.22
N GLY A 27 17.08 -24.81 4.35
CA GLY A 27 17.53 -23.69 5.16
C GLY A 27 16.39 -23.02 5.92
N ASP A 28 16.73 -22.13 6.86
CA ASP A 28 15.76 -21.48 7.76
C ASP A 28 14.81 -20.52 7.03
N ASN A 29 15.23 -19.99 5.87
CA ASN A 29 14.46 -19.06 5.07
C ASN A 29 13.62 -19.74 3.96
N VAL A 30 13.51 -21.08 3.97
CA VAL A 30 12.92 -21.81 2.85
C VAL A 30 11.48 -21.38 2.59
N GLU A 31 10.74 -21.05 3.65
CA GLU A 31 9.37 -20.51 3.59
C GLU A 31 9.28 -19.24 2.74
N ARG A 32 10.35 -18.45 2.56
CA ARG A 32 10.38 -17.22 1.74
C ARG A 32 10.58 -17.47 0.26
N PHE A 33 10.99 -18.69 -0.12
CA PHE A 33 11.30 -19.01 -1.51
C PHE A 33 10.12 -18.83 -2.46
N PRO A 34 8.88 -19.22 -2.13
CA PRO A 34 7.76 -19.08 -3.06
C PRO A 34 7.50 -17.63 -3.51
N GLU A 35 7.54 -16.70 -2.58
CA GLU A 35 7.38 -15.26 -2.80
C GLU A 35 8.52 -14.73 -3.69
N ALA A 36 9.77 -14.99 -3.28
CA ALA A 36 10.96 -14.51 -3.99
C ALA A 36 11.09 -15.12 -5.40
N ALA A 37 10.75 -16.40 -5.56
CA ALA A 37 10.77 -17.08 -6.85
C ALA A 37 9.67 -16.53 -7.78
N THR A 38 8.47 -16.28 -7.26
CA THR A 38 7.37 -15.71 -8.05
C THR A 38 7.70 -14.29 -8.51
N ALA A 39 8.36 -13.48 -7.66
CA ALA A 39 8.81 -12.13 -8.01
C ALA A 39 9.95 -12.11 -9.05
N ALA A 40 10.83 -13.11 -9.05
CA ALA A 40 11.99 -13.17 -9.94
C ALA A 40 11.68 -13.79 -11.32
N LEU A 41 10.60 -14.55 -11.46
CA LEU A 41 10.21 -15.24 -12.69
C LEU A 41 9.23 -14.40 -13.51
N SER A 42 9.25 -14.59 -14.83
CA SER A 42 8.14 -14.10 -15.66
C SER A 42 6.83 -14.82 -15.31
N PRO A 43 5.65 -14.22 -15.55
CA PRO A 43 4.36 -14.89 -15.27
C PRO A 43 4.22 -16.26 -15.93
N THR A 44 4.76 -16.42 -17.15
CA THR A 44 4.77 -17.70 -17.87
C THR A 44 5.68 -18.71 -17.20
N GLU A 45 6.91 -18.33 -16.81
CA GLU A 45 7.81 -19.24 -16.10
C GLU A 45 7.24 -19.64 -14.73
N ALA A 46 6.70 -18.69 -13.96
CA ALA A 46 6.10 -18.97 -12.65
C ALA A 46 4.91 -19.95 -12.75
N ALA A 47 4.14 -19.87 -13.83
CA ALA A 47 3.00 -20.76 -14.08
C ALA A 47 3.41 -22.20 -14.45
N GLU A 48 4.68 -22.45 -14.78
CA GLU A 48 5.21 -23.78 -15.10
C GLU A 48 5.91 -24.44 -13.91
N VAL A 49 6.35 -23.66 -12.91
CA VAL A 49 7.04 -24.18 -11.73
C VAL A 49 6.03 -24.83 -10.78
N ARG A 50 6.38 -26.02 -10.27
CA ARG A 50 5.68 -26.70 -9.18
C ARG A 50 6.55 -26.73 -7.94
N ALA A 51 5.93 -26.51 -6.79
CA ALA A 51 6.63 -26.46 -5.51
C ALA A 51 5.77 -27.09 -4.40
N THR A 52 6.41 -27.78 -3.48
CA THR A 52 5.78 -28.34 -2.28
C THR A 52 6.78 -28.39 -1.14
N TRP A 53 6.27 -28.35 0.09
CA TRP A 53 7.03 -28.72 1.27
C TRP A 53 7.16 -30.24 1.33
N ALA A 54 8.34 -30.73 1.70
CA ALA A 54 8.64 -32.15 1.82
C ALA A 54 9.41 -32.42 3.12
N ALA A 55 9.23 -33.61 3.68
CA ALA A 55 9.98 -34.03 4.85
C ALA A 55 11.50 -34.09 4.54
N PRO A 56 12.39 -33.72 5.48
CA PRO A 56 13.83 -33.67 5.24
C PRO A 56 14.44 -35.01 4.79
N ASP A 57 13.85 -36.13 5.18
CA ASP A 57 14.31 -37.48 4.82
C ASP A 57 13.72 -38.01 3.51
N LEU A 58 12.77 -37.30 2.90
CA LEU A 58 12.12 -37.73 1.65
C LEU A 58 13.13 -37.78 0.50
N SER A 59 13.27 -38.95 -0.13
CA SER A 59 14.26 -39.19 -1.17
C SER A 59 13.79 -40.18 -2.25
N GLY A 60 14.59 -40.33 -3.31
CA GLY A 60 14.32 -41.27 -4.40
C GLY A 60 12.96 -41.06 -5.08
N ASN A 61 12.29 -42.16 -5.40
CA ASN A 61 11.01 -42.13 -6.13
C ASN A 61 9.89 -41.40 -5.36
N ALA A 62 9.92 -41.41 -4.03
CA ALA A 62 8.90 -40.74 -3.22
C ALA A 62 9.02 -39.20 -3.35
N LEU A 63 10.24 -38.67 -3.42
CA LEU A 63 10.48 -37.25 -3.66
C LEU A 63 10.03 -36.83 -5.07
N VAL A 64 10.32 -37.65 -6.08
CA VAL A 64 9.86 -37.41 -7.46
C VAL A 64 8.34 -37.42 -7.54
N ALA A 65 7.67 -38.37 -6.89
CA ALA A 65 6.21 -38.43 -6.85
C ALA A 65 5.60 -37.19 -6.17
N ALA A 66 6.18 -36.73 -5.06
CA ALA A 66 5.75 -35.51 -4.39
C ALA A 66 5.92 -34.27 -5.30
N ALA A 67 7.04 -34.15 -6.01
CA ALA A 67 7.29 -33.06 -6.95
C ALA A 67 6.32 -33.06 -8.14
N LEU A 68 5.98 -34.23 -8.70
CA LEU A 68 5.01 -34.36 -9.78
C LEU A 68 3.58 -34.02 -9.34
N GLY A 69 3.21 -34.38 -8.11
CA GLY A 69 1.92 -34.07 -7.50
C GLY A 69 1.83 -32.65 -6.93
N ALA A 70 2.92 -31.91 -6.87
CA ALA A 70 2.98 -30.60 -6.23
C ALA A 70 2.09 -29.57 -6.95
N PRO A 71 1.47 -28.64 -6.22
CA PRO A 71 0.75 -27.52 -6.82
C PRO A 71 1.70 -26.62 -7.63
N LEU A 72 1.14 -25.81 -8.51
CA LEU A 72 1.88 -24.73 -9.16
C LEU A 72 2.38 -23.75 -8.11
N LEU A 73 3.59 -23.20 -8.31
CA LEU A 73 4.22 -22.19 -7.47
C LEU A 73 3.27 -21.01 -7.23
N THR A 74 2.61 -20.52 -8.27
CA THR A 74 1.62 -19.44 -8.20
C THR A 74 0.41 -19.78 -7.31
N ARG A 75 -0.02 -21.04 -7.30
CA ARG A 75 -1.11 -21.51 -6.40
C ARG A 75 -0.64 -21.65 -4.96
N LEU A 76 0.60 -22.09 -4.76
CA LEU A 76 1.20 -22.20 -3.43
C LEU A 76 1.36 -20.80 -2.82
N GLU A 77 1.91 -19.86 -3.59
CA GLU A 77 2.07 -18.47 -3.17
C GLU A 77 0.70 -17.80 -2.92
N GLY A 78 -0.27 -17.96 -3.83
CA GLY A 78 -1.61 -17.39 -3.62
C GLY A 78 -2.30 -17.90 -2.34
N ARG A 79 -2.12 -19.18 -1.97
CA ARG A 79 -2.62 -19.72 -0.70
C ARG A 79 -1.92 -19.11 0.50
N ARG A 80 -0.61 -18.92 0.40
CA ARG A 80 0.19 -18.29 1.44
C ARG A 80 -0.23 -16.82 1.64
N THR A 81 -0.28 -16.04 0.56
CA THR A 81 -0.78 -14.66 0.58
C THR A 81 -2.16 -14.56 1.22
N HIS A 82 -3.06 -15.48 0.89
CA HIS A 82 -4.39 -15.54 1.50
C HIS A 82 -4.31 -15.80 3.02
N ALA A 83 -3.50 -16.76 3.45
CA ALA A 83 -3.34 -17.10 4.87
C ALA A 83 -2.68 -15.96 5.67
N GLU A 84 -1.62 -15.35 5.14
CA GLU A 84 -0.92 -14.22 5.76
C GLU A 84 -1.87 -13.03 5.99
N LEU A 85 -2.59 -12.60 4.94
CA LEU A 85 -3.53 -11.50 5.09
C LEU A 85 -4.72 -11.86 5.97
N HIS A 86 -5.25 -13.08 5.89
CA HIS A 86 -6.32 -13.52 6.79
C HIS A 86 -5.89 -13.43 8.25
N GLY A 87 -4.69 -13.92 8.58
CA GLY A 87 -4.14 -13.82 9.94
C GLY A 87 -4.00 -12.38 10.41
N LEU A 88 -3.51 -11.48 9.54
CA LEU A 88 -3.44 -10.04 9.86
C LEU A 88 -4.82 -9.43 10.09
N LEU A 89 -5.81 -9.77 9.26
CA LEU A 89 -7.16 -9.22 9.40
C LEU A 89 -7.93 -9.76 10.61
N ASP A 90 -7.58 -10.94 11.11
CA ASP A 90 -8.14 -11.50 12.35
C ASP A 90 -7.65 -10.75 13.61
N ASP A 91 -6.46 -10.15 13.55
CA ASP A 91 -5.88 -9.33 14.61
C ASP A 91 -5.51 -7.94 14.10
N GLU A 92 -6.49 -7.01 14.10
CA GLU A 92 -6.25 -5.64 13.65
C GLU A 92 -5.19 -4.89 14.49
N SER A 93 -4.79 -5.40 15.67
CA SER A 93 -3.72 -4.80 16.49
C SER A 93 -2.33 -4.98 15.88
N ALA A 94 -2.18 -5.89 14.91
CA ALA A 94 -0.97 -6.05 14.13
C ALA A 94 -0.70 -4.82 13.23
N PHE A 95 -1.71 -4.00 12.93
CA PHE A 95 -1.55 -2.82 12.09
C PHE A 95 -1.18 -1.58 12.90
N TYR A 96 -0.23 -0.81 12.37
CA TYR A 96 0.16 0.48 12.92
C TYR A 96 0.51 1.48 11.82
N SER A 97 0.58 2.76 12.15
CA SER A 97 1.03 3.79 11.22
C SER A 97 2.40 4.34 11.59
N ARG A 98 3.27 4.47 10.59
CA ARG A 98 4.43 5.36 10.64
C ARG A 98 4.00 6.73 10.15
N TYR A 99 4.65 7.79 10.63
CA TYR A 99 4.28 9.17 10.32
C TYR A 99 5.45 9.91 9.72
N GLN A 100 5.31 10.33 8.46
CA GLN A 100 6.32 11.12 7.78
C GLN A 100 6.00 12.61 7.93
N PRO A 101 6.90 13.43 8.52
CA PRO A 101 6.67 14.85 8.66
C PRO A 101 6.57 15.56 7.31
N ILE A 102 5.64 16.51 7.24
CA ILE A 102 5.48 17.46 6.15
C ILE A 102 5.82 18.84 6.71
N VAL A 103 6.73 19.55 6.06
CA VAL A 103 7.27 20.82 6.55
C VAL A 103 6.94 21.98 5.62
N ASP A 104 6.76 23.16 6.21
CA ASP A 104 6.74 24.41 5.47
C ASP A 104 8.18 24.77 5.03
N LEU A 105 8.38 24.95 3.72
CA LEU A 105 9.71 25.15 3.14
C LEU A 105 10.36 26.49 3.52
N VAL A 106 9.58 27.47 3.96
CA VAL A 106 10.09 28.81 4.32
C VAL A 106 10.55 28.85 5.76
N SER A 107 9.72 28.35 6.67
CA SER A 107 9.95 28.38 8.12
C SER A 107 10.66 27.12 8.63
N GLY A 108 10.63 26.02 7.89
CA GLY A 108 11.10 24.70 8.33
C GLY A 108 10.21 24.04 9.40
N ALA A 109 9.08 24.66 9.76
CA ALA A 109 8.17 24.12 10.76
C ALA A 109 7.41 22.91 10.20
N VAL A 110 7.19 21.89 11.04
CA VAL A 110 6.27 20.80 10.72
C VAL A 110 4.86 21.35 10.68
N ILE A 111 4.15 21.07 9.59
CA ILE A 111 2.75 21.49 9.37
C ILE A 111 1.78 20.31 9.37
N GLY A 112 2.30 19.10 9.26
CA GLY A 112 1.50 17.89 9.23
C GLY A 112 2.33 16.63 9.13
N HIS A 113 1.65 15.49 9.13
CA HIS A 113 2.25 14.18 9.04
C HIS A 113 1.45 13.29 8.08
N GLU A 114 2.13 12.60 7.18
CA GLU A 114 1.54 11.56 6.34
C GLU A 114 1.57 10.22 7.06
N ALA A 115 0.39 9.61 7.21
CA ALA A 115 0.23 8.30 7.80
C ALA A 115 0.52 7.21 6.76
N LEU A 116 1.51 6.37 7.06
CA LEU A 116 1.96 5.28 6.24
C LEU A 116 1.68 3.96 6.96
N LEU A 117 0.68 3.22 6.47
CA LEU A 117 0.25 1.95 7.05
C LEU A 117 1.41 0.94 7.09
N ARG A 118 1.50 0.20 8.17
CA ARG A 118 2.38 -0.96 8.36
C ARG A 118 1.59 -2.06 9.06
N ALA A 119 2.10 -3.28 8.98
CA ALA A 119 1.66 -4.36 9.85
C ALA A 119 2.87 -5.13 10.36
N ASP A 120 2.75 -5.76 11.53
CA ASP A 120 3.70 -6.75 12.01
C ASP A 120 3.19 -8.16 11.65
N LEU A 121 4.00 -8.93 10.96
CA LEU A 121 3.74 -10.34 10.64
C LEU A 121 4.90 -11.19 11.16
N ASP A 122 4.70 -11.80 12.32
CA ASP A 122 5.69 -12.62 13.03
C ASP A 122 7.00 -11.85 13.33
N GLY A 123 6.89 -10.62 13.83
CA GLY A 123 8.03 -9.75 14.14
C GLY A 123 8.66 -9.08 12.92
N ARG A 124 7.99 -9.12 11.76
CA ARG A 124 8.44 -8.48 10.52
C ARG A 124 7.48 -7.36 10.13
N GLU A 125 8.04 -6.16 9.93
CA GLU A 125 7.29 -5.03 9.37
C GLU A 125 6.95 -5.30 7.88
N ILE A 126 5.66 -5.22 7.55
CA ILE A 126 5.11 -5.33 6.20
C ILE A 126 4.77 -3.94 5.68
N THR A 127 5.22 -3.64 4.46
CA THR A 127 5.02 -2.33 3.80
C THR A 127 3.61 -2.19 3.21
N PRO A 128 3.15 -0.95 2.94
CA PRO A 128 1.87 -0.70 2.28
C PRO A 128 1.75 -1.44 0.95
N ASP A 129 2.78 -1.39 0.10
CA ASP A 129 2.75 -2.03 -1.22
C ASP A 129 2.45 -3.53 -1.14
N ARG A 130 3.09 -4.22 -0.17
CA ARG A 130 2.82 -5.64 0.07
C ARG A 130 1.42 -5.85 0.64
N LEU A 131 1.01 -5.06 1.62
CA LEU A 131 -0.33 -5.18 2.21
C LEU A 131 -1.43 -5.01 1.14
N PHE A 132 -1.36 -3.94 0.34
CA PHE A 132 -2.32 -3.69 -0.72
C PHE A 132 -2.22 -4.73 -1.85
N GLY A 133 -1.03 -5.21 -2.20
CA GLY A 133 -0.87 -6.33 -3.13
C GLY A 133 -1.53 -7.62 -2.64
N MET A 134 -1.38 -7.96 -1.36
CA MET A 134 -2.10 -9.10 -0.76
C MET A 134 -3.61 -8.87 -0.75
N ALA A 135 -4.06 -7.65 -0.45
CA ALA A 135 -5.48 -7.29 -0.42
C ALA A 135 -6.12 -7.31 -1.80
N GLU A 136 -5.42 -6.90 -2.85
CA GLU A 136 -5.86 -7.01 -4.24
C GLU A 136 -5.99 -8.47 -4.66
N ALA A 137 -4.94 -9.27 -4.42
CA ALA A 137 -4.92 -10.68 -4.77
C ALA A 137 -6.02 -11.52 -4.08
N THR A 138 -6.54 -11.04 -2.95
CA THR A 138 -7.57 -11.72 -2.15
C THR A 138 -8.94 -11.04 -2.19
N GLY A 139 -9.09 -9.91 -2.90
CA GLY A 139 -10.34 -9.15 -2.94
C GLY A 139 -10.74 -8.53 -1.59
N ARG A 140 -9.76 -8.04 -0.84
CA ARG A 140 -9.89 -7.49 0.52
C ARG A 140 -9.46 -6.02 0.67
N VAL A 141 -9.20 -5.32 -0.45
CA VAL A 141 -8.80 -3.90 -0.45
C VAL A 141 -9.73 -3.04 0.40
N HIS A 142 -11.04 -3.28 0.36
CA HIS A 142 -11.99 -2.51 1.15
C HIS A 142 -11.87 -2.67 2.67
N ILE A 143 -11.44 -3.85 3.13
CA ILE A 143 -11.19 -4.09 4.54
C ILE A 143 -9.88 -3.42 4.95
N LEU A 144 -8.82 -3.61 4.16
CA LEU A 144 -7.51 -3.03 4.44
C LEU A 144 -7.54 -1.49 4.42
N ASP A 145 -8.22 -0.88 3.45
CA ASP A 145 -8.37 0.58 3.38
C ASP A 145 -9.04 1.15 4.65
N ARG A 146 -10.14 0.51 5.08
CA ARG A 146 -10.82 0.89 6.33
C ARG A 146 -9.87 0.82 7.53
N ILE A 147 -9.17 -0.31 7.69
CA ILE A 147 -8.17 -0.50 8.75
C ILE A 147 -7.11 0.59 8.66
N GLY A 148 -6.56 0.85 7.48
CA GLY A 148 -5.55 1.88 7.24
C GLY A 148 -5.99 3.26 7.72
N ARG A 149 -7.19 3.68 7.34
CA ARG A 149 -7.77 4.97 7.75
C ARG A 149 -7.99 5.05 9.26
N GLU A 150 -8.54 4.00 9.86
CA GLU A 150 -8.79 3.97 11.30
C GLU A 150 -7.48 3.94 12.12
N THR A 151 -6.51 3.12 11.70
CA THR A 151 -5.20 3.00 12.35
C THR A 151 -4.42 4.31 12.28
N ALA A 152 -4.41 4.98 11.12
CA ALA A 152 -3.79 6.30 10.95
C ALA A 152 -4.32 7.33 11.96
N ILE A 153 -5.63 7.33 12.22
CA ILE A 153 -6.26 8.28 13.13
C ILE A 153 -6.03 7.88 14.59
N ARG A 154 -6.29 6.62 14.95
CA ARG A 154 -6.16 6.14 16.33
C ARG A 154 -4.73 6.26 16.86
N ASN A 155 -3.75 5.92 16.03
CA ASN A 155 -2.34 5.97 16.42
C ASN A 155 -1.82 7.42 16.54
N ALA A 156 -2.54 8.43 16.03
CA ALA A 156 -2.16 9.84 16.07
C ALA A 156 -2.74 10.62 17.27
N GLY A 157 -3.87 10.19 17.82
CA GLY A 157 -4.69 10.95 18.80
C GLY A 157 -3.98 11.43 20.08
N GLY A 158 -2.85 10.81 20.46
CA GLY A 158 -2.11 11.19 21.66
C GLY A 158 -1.00 12.23 21.46
N TRP A 159 -0.55 12.47 20.23
CA TRP A 159 0.66 13.26 19.96
C TRP A 159 0.55 14.25 18.80
N LEU A 160 -0.50 14.15 17.96
CA LEU A 160 -0.67 15.00 16.77
C LEU A 160 -0.72 16.50 17.09
N GLY A 161 -1.19 16.88 18.27
CA GLY A 161 -1.32 18.28 18.67
C GLY A 161 -2.23 19.06 17.72
N SER A 162 -1.73 20.17 17.16
CA SER A 162 -2.45 21.01 16.19
C SER A 162 -2.15 20.69 14.72
N ASP A 163 -1.27 19.72 14.47
CA ASP A 163 -0.76 19.46 13.13
C ASP A 163 -1.82 18.78 12.27
N LEU A 164 -1.62 18.82 10.94
CA LEU A 164 -2.45 18.10 10.00
C LEU A 164 -2.07 16.62 9.95
N LEU A 165 -3.07 15.76 9.75
CA LEU A 165 -2.88 14.34 9.52
C LEU A 165 -3.37 13.99 8.12
N PHE A 166 -2.44 13.57 7.28
CA PHE A 166 -2.72 13.12 5.92
C PHE A 166 -2.97 11.62 5.91
N VAL A 167 -4.13 11.23 5.39
CA VAL A 167 -4.65 9.86 5.44
C VAL A 167 -5.01 9.41 4.03
N ASN A 168 -4.30 8.40 3.55
CA ASN A 168 -4.56 7.78 2.26
C ASN A 168 -5.92 7.06 2.23
N PHE A 169 -6.61 7.10 1.08
CA PHE A 169 -7.78 6.26 0.84
C PHE A 169 -7.86 5.74 -0.60
N VAL A 170 -8.44 4.55 -0.76
CA VAL A 170 -8.68 3.92 -2.06
C VAL A 170 -10.13 4.15 -2.50
N PRO A 171 -10.42 4.90 -3.58
CA PRO A 171 -11.80 5.24 -3.95
C PRO A 171 -12.70 4.02 -4.18
N THR A 172 -12.17 2.94 -4.76
CA THR A 172 -12.92 1.70 -5.04
C THR A 172 -13.30 0.92 -3.79
N SER A 173 -12.75 1.26 -2.62
CA SER A 173 -13.13 0.66 -1.34
C SER A 173 -14.37 1.29 -0.69
N ILE A 174 -14.74 2.50 -1.10
CA ILE A 174 -15.78 3.29 -0.46
C ILE A 174 -17.00 3.32 -1.37
N TYR A 175 -17.82 2.27 -1.35
CA TYR A 175 -19.01 2.19 -2.23
C TYR A 175 -20.16 3.11 -1.78
N ARG A 176 -20.27 3.36 -0.47
CA ARG A 176 -21.28 4.26 0.12
C ARG A 176 -20.59 5.12 1.18
N PRO A 177 -20.22 6.38 0.87
CA PRO A 177 -19.48 7.24 1.78
C PRO A 177 -20.12 7.32 3.17
N GLU A 178 -21.44 7.46 3.24
CA GLU A 178 -22.18 7.64 4.49
C GLU A 178 -22.14 6.41 5.40
N LEU A 179 -21.86 5.22 4.87
CA LEU A 179 -21.74 3.98 5.64
C LEU A 179 -20.28 3.61 5.87
N CYS A 180 -19.47 3.61 4.82
CA CYS A 180 -18.07 3.17 4.83
C CYS A 180 -17.16 4.12 5.63
N LEU A 181 -17.55 5.39 5.81
CA LEU A 181 -16.74 6.39 6.51
C LEU A 181 -17.14 6.58 7.98
N GLN A 182 -18.24 5.97 8.44
CA GLN A 182 -18.71 6.12 9.84
C GLN A 182 -17.67 5.65 10.85
N SER A 183 -16.97 4.55 10.57
CA SER A 183 -15.96 4.03 11.50
C SER A 183 -14.74 4.93 11.57
N THR A 184 -14.40 5.62 10.48
CA THR A 184 -13.33 6.62 10.42
C THR A 184 -13.71 7.90 11.15
N GLU A 185 -14.95 8.35 11.01
CA GLU A 185 -15.49 9.48 11.79
C GLU A 185 -15.45 9.17 13.30
N ARG A 186 -15.87 7.96 13.68
CA ARG A 186 -15.79 7.49 15.06
C ARG A 186 -14.35 7.40 15.57
N ALA A 187 -13.42 6.89 14.75
CA ALA A 187 -12.01 6.86 15.12
C ALA A 187 -11.45 8.27 15.40
N ALA A 188 -11.89 9.28 14.64
CA ALA A 188 -11.49 10.67 14.86
C ALA A 188 -12.06 11.23 16.17
N ASP A 189 -13.32 10.91 16.50
CA ASP A 189 -13.93 11.25 17.79
C ASP A 189 -13.18 10.62 18.97
N GLU A 190 -12.90 9.32 18.89
CA GLU A 190 -12.17 8.56 19.92
C GLU A 190 -10.75 9.09 20.12
N ALA A 191 -10.08 9.48 19.03
CA ALA A 191 -8.73 10.04 19.04
C ALA A 191 -8.68 11.53 19.45
N GLY A 192 -9.82 12.21 19.58
CA GLY A 192 -9.87 13.64 19.87
C GLY A 192 -9.34 14.52 18.73
N ILE A 193 -9.30 14.02 17.50
CA ILE A 193 -8.77 14.74 16.32
C ILE A 193 -9.92 15.51 15.64
N SER A 194 -9.72 16.82 15.46
CA SER A 194 -10.68 17.65 14.73
C SER A 194 -10.71 17.27 13.25
N ARG A 195 -11.90 17.33 12.63
CA ARG A 195 -12.05 17.05 11.18
C ARG A 195 -11.19 18.01 10.35
N SER A 196 -11.02 19.25 10.80
CA SER A 196 -10.18 20.24 10.11
C SER A 196 -8.68 19.89 10.08
N GLN A 197 -8.24 18.94 10.91
CA GLN A 197 -6.87 18.41 10.91
C GLN A 197 -6.70 17.25 9.94
N LEU A 198 -7.79 16.57 9.56
CA LEU A 198 -7.75 15.42 8.65
C LEU A 198 -7.70 15.89 7.20
N VAL A 199 -6.72 15.39 6.47
CA VAL A 199 -6.55 15.60 5.03
C VAL A 199 -6.61 14.22 4.35
N PHE A 200 -7.66 13.95 3.58
CA PHE A 200 -7.79 12.68 2.88
C PHE A 200 -7.15 12.73 1.51
N GLU A 201 -6.22 11.82 1.25
CA GLU A 201 -5.39 11.79 0.04
C GLU A 201 -5.87 10.73 -0.94
N VAL A 202 -5.96 11.10 -2.21
CA VAL A 202 -6.20 10.18 -3.33
C VAL A 202 -5.10 10.34 -4.38
N VAL A 203 -4.56 9.23 -4.87
CA VAL A 203 -3.53 9.23 -5.90
C VAL A 203 -4.14 9.43 -7.29
N GLU A 204 -3.49 10.21 -8.17
CA GLU A 204 -3.93 10.48 -9.55
C GLU A 204 -4.20 9.19 -10.36
N SER A 205 -3.36 8.18 -10.19
CA SER A 205 -3.35 6.93 -10.97
C SER A 205 -4.56 6.03 -10.71
N HIS A 206 -5.31 6.26 -9.63
CA HIS A 206 -6.57 5.56 -9.40
C HIS A 206 -7.52 5.95 -10.53
N ARG A 207 -7.59 5.08 -11.55
CA ARG A 207 -8.57 5.18 -12.63
C ARG A 207 -9.95 5.04 -12.03
N VAL A 208 -10.52 6.16 -11.63
CA VAL A 208 -11.92 6.19 -11.25
C VAL A 208 -12.70 6.21 -12.55
N ASP A 209 -13.01 5.01 -13.05
CA ASP A 209 -13.91 4.83 -14.19
C ASP A 209 -15.25 5.57 -13.96
N GLU A 210 -15.58 5.84 -12.69
CA GLU A 210 -16.71 6.65 -12.23
C GLU A 210 -16.27 7.93 -11.48
N ARG A 211 -15.73 8.94 -12.18
CA ARG A 211 -15.34 10.24 -11.58
C ARG A 211 -16.40 10.84 -10.64
N GLY A 212 -17.69 10.67 -10.96
CA GLY A 212 -18.79 11.13 -10.10
C GLY A 212 -18.79 10.50 -8.71
N HIS A 213 -18.40 9.23 -8.61
CA HIS A 213 -18.29 8.51 -7.34
C HIS A 213 -17.15 9.05 -6.48
N LEU A 214 -15.98 9.32 -7.08
CA LEU A 214 -14.88 9.98 -6.37
C LEU A 214 -15.31 11.34 -5.82
N LEU A 215 -15.98 12.16 -6.63
CA LEU A 215 -16.48 13.45 -6.18
C LEU A 215 -17.45 13.32 -5.01
N ALA A 216 -18.34 12.33 -5.02
CA ALA A 216 -19.24 12.05 -3.90
C ALA A 216 -18.50 11.70 -2.60
N ILE A 217 -17.43 10.89 -2.69
CA ILE A 217 -16.57 10.58 -1.53
C ILE A 217 -15.90 11.86 -0.98
N LEU A 218 -15.31 12.66 -1.86
CA LEU A 218 -14.61 13.89 -1.49
C LEU A 218 -15.56 14.94 -0.92
N ASP A 219 -16.76 15.06 -1.48
CA ASP A 219 -17.81 15.95 -0.99
C ASP A 219 -18.33 15.49 0.38
N HIS A 220 -18.43 14.18 0.62
CA HIS A 220 -18.73 13.66 1.96
C HIS A 220 -17.67 14.11 2.97
N TYR A 221 -16.38 13.93 2.69
CA TYR A 221 -15.30 14.39 3.59
C TYR A 221 -15.38 15.89 3.87
N ARG A 222 -15.60 16.70 2.83
CA ARG A 222 -15.75 18.17 2.98
C ARG A 222 -16.96 18.55 3.80
N SER A 223 -18.09 17.87 3.61
CA SER A 223 -19.32 18.11 4.39
C SER A 223 -19.12 17.90 5.90
N ARG A 224 -18.14 17.09 6.29
CA ARG A 224 -17.73 16.87 7.68
C ARG A 224 -16.64 17.84 8.17
N GLY A 225 -16.14 18.72 7.32
CA GLY A 225 -15.08 19.69 7.65
C GLY A 225 -13.65 19.16 7.45
N CYS A 226 -13.49 18.00 6.81
CA CYS A 226 -12.17 17.48 6.42
C CYS A 226 -11.65 18.19 5.17
N ARG A 227 -10.34 18.13 4.98
CA ARG A 227 -9.66 18.59 3.77
C ARG A 227 -9.37 17.41 2.84
N VAL A 228 -9.07 17.70 1.59
CA VAL A 228 -8.70 16.68 0.61
C VAL A 228 -7.41 17.06 -0.11
N ALA A 229 -6.58 16.06 -0.38
CA ALA A 229 -5.35 16.20 -1.16
C ALA A 229 -5.41 15.37 -2.44
N LEU A 230 -4.75 15.85 -3.48
CA LEU A 230 -4.45 15.08 -4.68
C LEU A 230 -2.96 14.74 -4.68
N ASP A 231 -2.64 13.45 -4.72
CA ASP A 231 -1.27 12.92 -4.64
C ASP A 231 -0.72 12.49 -5.99
N ASP A 232 0.61 12.42 -6.07
CA ASP A 232 1.42 12.08 -7.25
C ASP A 232 1.06 12.88 -8.51
N VAL A 233 0.76 14.17 -8.34
CA VAL A 233 0.43 15.03 -9.48
C VAL A 233 1.63 15.15 -10.42
N GLY A 234 1.40 14.74 -11.67
CA GLY A 234 2.38 14.86 -12.75
C GLY A 234 3.12 13.57 -13.10
N ALA A 235 2.84 12.46 -12.40
CA ALA A 235 3.24 11.12 -12.82
C ALA A 235 2.47 10.60 -14.06
N GLY A 236 1.40 11.30 -14.49
CA GLY A 236 0.53 10.91 -15.60
C GLY A 236 0.00 12.06 -16.47
N TYR A 237 -0.80 11.71 -17.48
CA TYR A 237 -1.29 12.64 -18.52
C TYR A 237 -2.59 13.40 -18.16
N SER A 238 -3.22 13.17 -17.00
CA SER A 238 -4.61 13.62 -16.72
C SER A 238 -4.78 14.56 -15.51
N SER A 239 -3.68 14.97 -14.88
CA SER A 239 -3.66 15.72 -13.62
C SER A 239 -4.47 17.02 -13.63
N LEU A 240 -4.39 17.83 -14.68
CA LEU A 240 -5.05 19.15 -14.71
C LEU A 240 -6.58 19.07 -14.74
N ASN A 241 -7.14 18.09 -15.47
CA ASN A 241 -8.59 17.90 -15.54
C ASN A 241 -9.14 17.36 -14.22
N LEU A 242 -8.41 16.44 -13.59
CA LEU A 242 -8.76 15.90 -12.28
C LEU A 242 -8.65 16.98 -11.21
N LEU A 243 -7.57 17.77 -11.23
CA LEU A 243 -7.35 18.91 -10.35
C LEU A 243 -8.47 19.95 -10.47
N ALA A 244 -8.88 20.29 -11.70
CA ALA A 244 -9.97 21.24 -11.94
C ALA A 244 -11.33 20.74 -11.43
N SER A 245 -11.54 19.43 -11.42
CA SER A 245 -12.77 18.78 -10.96
C SER A 245 -12.79 18.63 -9.44
N ILE A 246 -11.72 18.08 -8.87
CA ILE A 246 -11.60 17.83 -7.44
C ILE A 246 -11.45 19.13 -6.66
N LYS A 247 -10.66 20.09 -7.16
CA LYS A 247 -10.29 21.35 -6.48
C LYS A 247 -9.76 21.08 -5.06
N PRO A 248 -8.68 20.31 -4.90
CA PRO A 248 -8.19 19.89 -3.60
C PRO A 248 -7.64 21.07 -2.79
N ASP A 249 -7.59 20.90 -1.47
CA ASP A 249 -7.00 21.85 -0.54
C ASP A 249 -5.47 21.80 -0.59
N VAL A 250 -4.93 20.60 -0.88
CA VAL A 250 -3.50 20.33 -1.01
C VAL A 250 -3.23 19.57 -2.31
N VAL A 251 -2.14 19.93 -2.97
CA VAL A 251 -1.61 19.18 -4.11
C VAL A 251 -0.21 18.72 -3.74
N LYS A 252 0.03 17.41 -3.78
CA LYS A 252 1.37 16.84 -3.62
C LYS A 252 1.95 16.58 -5.01
N ILE A 253 3.18 17.05 -5.20
CA ILE A 253 3.92 16.89 -6.45
C ILE A 253 4.67 15.57 -6.39
N ASP A 254 4.58 14.80 -7.47
CA ASP A 254 5.25 13.52 -7.59
C ASP A 254 6.77 13.66 -7.33
N ARG A 255 7.33 12.66 -6.63
CA ARG A 255 8.73 12.68 -6.21
C ARG A 255 9.70 12.73 -7.38
N GLU A 256 9.40 12.07 -8.50
CA GLU A 256 10.27 12.04 -9.69
C GLU A 256 10.43 13.45 -10.30
N LEU A 257 9.44 14.32 -10.13
CA LEU A 257 9.50 15.70 -10.64
C LEU A 257 10.36 16.64 -9.80
N VAL A 258 10.63 16.28 -8.54
CA VAL A 258 11.47 17.06 -7.63
C VAL A 258 12.86 16.47 -7.43
N GLN A 259 13.07 15.21 -7.81
CA GLN A 259 14.39 14.57 -7.80
C GLN A 259 15.37 15.28 -8.74
N GLY A 260 16.56 15.62 -8.22
CA GLY A 260 17.62 16.28 -8.99
C GLY A 260 17.56 17.80 -9.01
N LEU A 261 16.68 18.41 -8.21
CA LEU A 261 16.71 19.85 -7.95
C LEU A 261 17.85 20.19 -6.96
N PRO A 262 18.50 21.37 -7.08
CA PRO A 262 19.55 21.77 -6.14
C PRO A 262 19.01 21.88 -4.70
N GLY A 263 19.55 21.06 -3.78
CA GLY A 263 19.17 21.06 -2.35
C GLY A 263 18.30 19.88 -1.89
N ASP A 264 18.46 18.70 -2.50
CA ASP A 264 17.71 17.46 -2.23
C ASP A 264 17.54 17.13 -0.73
N ALA A 265 16.42 17.60 -0.17
CA ALA A 265 15.70 16.95 0.91
C ALA A 265 14.33 16.60 0.33
N SER A 266 13.98 15.31 0.29
CA SER A 266 12.68 14.81 -0.13
C SER A 266 11.59 15.47 0.71
N THR A 267 10.96 16.52 0.18
CA THR A 267 10.02 17.34 0.94
C THR A 267 8.75 17.51 0.13
N ALA A 268 7.63 17.04 0.68
CA ALA A 268 6.31 17.24 0.09
C ALA A 268 6.04 18.75 -0.04
N VAL A 269 5.85 19.22 -1.27
CA VAL A 269 5.58 20.64 -1.57
C VAL A 269 4.10 20.90 -1.28
N VAL A 270 3.79 21.52 -0.13
CA VAL A 270 2.44 21.97 0.19
C VAL A 270 2.33 23.46 -0.06
N ARG A 271 1.47 23.87 -1.00
CA ARG A 271 0.98 25.25 -1.07
C ARG A 271 -0.47 25.29 -0.58
N PRO A 272 -0.75 25.81 0.63
CA PRO A 272 -2.13 26.04 1.05
C PRO A 272 -2.75 27.10 0.13
N SER A 273 -3.83 26.75 -0.57
CA SER A 273 -4.52 27.66 -1.50
C SER A 273 -5.38 28.68 -0.74
N PRO A 274 -5.15 30.00 -0.87
CA PRO A 274 -6.12 30.99 -0.46
C PRO A 274 -7.14 31.12 -1.60
N ARG A 275 -8.22 30.32 -1.58
CA ARG A 275 -9.39 30.39 -2.48
C ARG A 275 -9.03 30.63 -3.96
N TRP A 276 -9.07 29.59 -4.77
CA TRP A 276 -8.95 29.66 -6.23
C TRP A 276 -9.75 30.82 -6.85
N HIS A 277 -9.08 31.94 -7.17
CA HIS A 277 -9.64 33.00 -8.01
C HIS A 277 -9.23 32.68 -9.45
N THR A 278 -10.16 32.12 -10.21
CA THR A 278 -9.97 31.88 -11.64
C THR A 278 -10.10 33.23 -12.36
N THR A 279 -8.99 33.91 -12.64
CA THR A 279 -8.96 34.93 -13.69
C THR A 279 -8.64 34.23 -14.99
N LEU A 280 -9.67 33.81 -15.73
CA LEU A 280 -9.51 33.46 -17.14
C LEU A 280 -9.19 34.76 -17.89
N ALA A 281 -7.93 34.96 -18.25
CA ALA A 281 -7.58 35.87 -19.33
C ALA A 281 -7.90 35.14 -20.64
N GLY A 282 -8.92 35.65 -21.36
CA GLY A 282 -9.25 35.22 -22.72
C GLY A 282 -8.10 35.43 -23.70
N PRO A 283 -8.25 34.88 -24.90
CA PRO A 283 -8.93 35.64 -25.96
C PRO A 283 -10.30 35.09 -26.37
#